data_AF-A0A7K2ZGM6-F1
#
_entry.id   AF-A0A7K2ZGM6-F1
#
_cell.length_a   1.000
_cell.length_b   1.000
_cell.length_c   1.000
_cell.angle_alpha   90.00
_cell.angle_beta   90.00
_cell.angle_gamma   90.00
#
_symmetry.space_group_name_H-M   'P 1'
#
loop_
_entity.id
_entity.type
_entity.pdbx_description
1 polymer ?
#
loop_
_entity_poly.entity_id
_entity_poly.type
_entity_poly.pdbx_seq_one_letter_code
_entity_poly.pdbx_strand_id
1 'polypeptide(L)'
;MSLGQLHYTSAPPGPDGSGFRFTALTPGLPQSVLREAEQLIGYEPPRNAPSRPSATELEAFPRAFSYSELSDGSRLLARTVYTGADYSGRWGNFHAHAVHLAPGRQLPDGALPVSAWESPGWAVAT
;
A
#
# COMPACT_ATOMS: atom_id res chain seq x y z
N MET A 1 8.66 -19.47 -5.41
CA MET A 1 8.90 -18.11 -5.90
C MET A 1 8.01 -17.17 -5.12
N SER A 2 8.56 -16.11 -4.53
CA SER A 2 7.78 -15.09 -3.81
C SER A 2 7.11 -14.15 -4.82
N LEU A 3 5.92 -13.66 -4.48
CA LEU A 3 5.27 -12.60 -5.24
C LEU A 3 6.03 -11.29 -5.06
N GLY A 4 5.97 -10.40 -6.06
CA GLY A 4 6.55 -9.07 -5.93
C GLY A 4 5.80 -8.27 -4.86
N GLN A 5 6.51 -7.62 -3.95
CA GLN A 5 5.95 -6.80 -2.89
C GLN A 5 6.49 -5.38 -2.94
N LEU A 6 5.67 -4.42 -2.55
CA LEU A 6 6.03 -3.03 -2.40
C LEU A 6 5.37 -2.42 -1.15
N HIS A 7 6.08 -1.53 -0.49
CA HIS A 7 5.58 -0.74 0.62
C HIS A 7 5.75 0.74 0.32
N TYR A 8 4.71 1.53 0.59
CA TYR A 8 4.67 2.96 0.31
C TYR A 8 4.13 3.72 1.53
N THR A 9 4.91 4.67 2.02
CA THR A 9 4.53 5.54 3.16
C THR A 9 5.43 6.78 3.21
N SER A 10 5.09 7.75 4.06
CA SER A 10 5.94 8.91 4.33
C SER A 10 7.18 8.49 5.12
N ALA A 11 8.37 8.88 4.65
CA ALA A 11 9.64 8.52 5.29
C ALA A 11 10.61 9.72 5.42
N PRO A 12 11.51 9.70 6.43
CA PRO A 12 12.49 10.76 6.65
C PRO A 12 13.37 11.05 5.43
N PRO A 13 14.01 12.22 5.34
CA PRO A 13 14.95 12.53 4.25
C PRO A 13 16.00 11.43 4.08
N GLY A 14 16.19 10.99 2.84
CA GLY A 14 17.20 10.03 2.44
C GLY A 14 17.74 10.35 1.04
N PRO A 15 18.60 9.48 0.48
CA PRO A 15 19.17 9.67 -0.86
C PRO A 15 18.12 9.91 -1.94
N ASP A 16 16.94 9.31 -1.78
CA ASP A 16 15.82 9.35 -2.73
C ASP A 16 14.78 10.43 -2.38
N GLY A 17 15.09 11.37 -1.48
CA GLY A 17 14.23 12.51 -1.13
C GLY A 17 13.52 12.38 0.22
N SER A 18 12.40 13.08 0.40
CA SER A 18 11.61 13.11 1.64
C SER A 18 10.11 13.03 1.35
N GLY A 19 9.31 12.55 2.30
CA GLY A 19 7.87 12.39 2.12
C GLY A 19 7.47 11.00 1.63
N PHE A 20 6.33 10.93 0.95
CA PHE A 20 5.78 9.67 0.45
C PHE A 20 6.67 9.07 -0.64
N ARG A 21 7.03 7.80 -0.46
CA ARG A 21 7.83 7.03 -1.41
C ARG A 21 7.69 5.54 -1.14
N PHE A 22 8.21 4.73 -2.06
CA PHE A 22 8.43 3.32 -1.79
C PHE A 22 9.57 3.16 -0.77
N THR A 23 9.29 2.54 0.38
CA THR A 23 10.27 2.31 1.45
C THR A 23 10.86 0.90 1.43
N ALA A 24 10.18 -0.04 0.79
CA ALA A 24 10.67 -1.39 0.53
C ALA A 24 10.06 -1.93 -0.77
N LEU A 25 10.87 -2.64 -1.57
CA LEU A 25 10.50 -3.19 -2.86
C LEU A 25 11.16 -4.56 -3.06
N THR A 26 10.44 -5.50 -3.65
CA THR A 26 11.07 -6.69 -4.22
C THR A 26 11.96 -6.28 -5.39
N PRO A 27 13.25 -6.68 -5.41
CA PRO A 27 14.15 -6.33 -6.51
C PRO A 27 13.64 -6.80 -7.88
N GLY A 28 13.83 -5.97 -8.91
CA GLY A 28 13.50 -6.31 -10.30
C GLY A 28 12.07 -5.94 -10.73
N LEU A 29 11.27 -5.29 -9.88
CA LEU A 29 9.99 -4.73 -10.30
C LEU A 29 10.18 -3.64 -11.38
N PRO A 30 9.44 -3.68 -12.51
CA PRO A 30 9.56 -2.67 -13.56
C PRO A 30 9.22 -1.25 -13.05
N GLN A 31 9.98 -0.25 -13.48
CA GLN A 31 9.70 1.15 -13.11
C GLN A 31 8.34 1.66 -13.62
N SER A 32 7.83 1.11 -14.73
CA SER A 32 6.47 1.39 -15.20
C SER A 32 5.41 0.95 -14.19
N VAL A 33 5.55 -0.26 -13.64
CA VAL A 33 4.67 -0.82 -12.59
C VAL A 33 4.72 0.05 -11.34
N LEU A 34 5.91 0.50 -10.91
CA LEU A 34 6.04 1.36 -9.73
C LEU A 34 5.33 2.71 -9.92
N ARG A 35 5.50 3.34 -11.09
CA ARG A 35 4.84 4.62 -11.40
C ARG A 35 3.32 4.50 -11.44
N GLU A 36 2.81 3.41 -12.01
CA GLU A 36 1.37 3.16 -12.07
C GLU A 36 0.81 2.82 -10.68
N ALA A 37 1.52 2.00 -9.90
CA ALA A 37 1.15 1.64 -8.54
C ALA A 37 1.02 2.88 -7.64
N GLU A 38 1.94 3.84 -7.74
CA GLU A 38 1.90 5.08 -6.95
C GLU A 38 0.60 5.87 -7.14
N GLN A 39 -0.02 5.82 -8.31
CA GLN A 39 -1.30 6.47 -8.59
C GLN A 39 -2.51 5.72 -8.00
N LEU A 40 -2.35 4.46 -7.61
CA LEU A 40 -3.44 3.56 -7.23
C LEU A 40 -3.49 3.24 -5.72
N ILE A 41 -2.37 3.38 -5.00
CA ILE A 41 -2.21 2.90 -3.61
C ILE A 41 -2.50 3.96 -2.53
N GLY A 42 -2.99 5.13 -2.93
CA GLY A 42 -3.31 6.23 -2.02
C GLY A 42 -4.42 5.91 -1.01
N TYR A 43 -4.56 6.79 -0.01
CA TYR A 43 -5.63 6.71 0.97
C TYR A 43 -6.18 8.10 1.29
N GLU A 44 -7.50 8.26 1.13
CA GLU A 44 -8.24 9.44 1.56
C GLU A 44 -9.14 9.05 2.75
N PRO A 45 -8.93 9.64 3.95
CA PRO A 45 -9.83 9.41 5.07
C PRO A 45 -11.28 9.80 4.76
N PRO A 46 -12.29 9.12 5.36
CA PRO A 46 -13.67 9.56 5.27
C PRO A 46 -13.82 11.04 5.68
N ARG A 47 -14.72 11.78 5.00
CA ARG A 47 -14.90 13.23 5.23
C ARG A 47 -15.25 13.60 6.67
N ASN A 48 -15.89 12.68 7.40
CA ASN A 48 -16.28 12.83 8.80
C ASN A 48 -15.27 12.23 9.79
N ALA A 49 -14.14 11.70 9.31
CA ALA A 49 -13.09 11.18 10.18
C ALA A 49 -12.41 12.34 10.93
N PRO A 50 -11.99 12.12 12.19
CA PRO A 50 -11.22 13.13 12.93
C PRO A 50 -9.92 13.46 12.18
N SER A 51 -9.53 14.73 12.20
CA SER A 51 -8.31 15.19 11.53
C SER A 51 -7.02 14.85 12.30
N ARG A 52 -7.16 14.54 13.60
CA ARG A 52 -6.07 14.17 14.51
C ARG A 52 -6.52 13.03 15.46
N PRO A 53 -6.80 11.84 14.93
CA PRO A 53 -7.30 10.72 15.74
C PRO A 53 -6.31 10.30 16.83
N SER A 54 -6.85 9.94 17.98
CA SER A 54 -6.16 9.10 18.97
C SER A 54 -5.88 7.70 18.42
N ALA A 55 -5.03 6.94 19.10
CA ALA A 55 -4.75 5.55 18.74
C ALA A 55 -6.02 4.69 18.67
N THR A 56 -6.98 4.91 19.59
CA THR A 56 -8.26 4.18 19.58
C THR A 56 -9.14 4.57 18.40
N GLU A 57 -9.17 5.85 18.02
CA GLU A 57 -9.94 6.31 16.86
C GLU A 57 -9.34 5.81 15.54
N LEU A 58 -8.00 5.66 15.46
CA LEU A 58 -7.32 5.10 14.29
C LEU A 58 -7.80 3.68 13.97
N GLU A 59 -8.10 2.85 14.97
CA GLU A 59 -8.62 1.50 14.76
C GLU A 59 -9.98 1.47 14.03
N ALA A 60 -10.74 2.56 14.10
CA ALA A 60 -12.03 2.70 13.41
C ALA A 60 -11.88 3.19 11.95
N PHE A 61 -10.68 3.55 11.50
CA PHE A 61 -10.47 3.96 10.11
C PHE A 61 -10.61 2.75 9.18
N PRO A 62 -11.27 2.91 8.02
CA PRO A 62 -11.40 1.81 7.08
C PRO A 62 -10.05 1.37 6.52
N ARG A 63 -9.94 0.11 6.16
CA ARG A 63 -8.82 -0.42 5.39
C ARG A 63 -9.22 -0.35 3.92
N ALA A 64 -8.48 0.40 3.12
CA ALA A 64 -8.68 0.37 1.68
C ALA A 64 -8.03 -0.90 1.13
N PHE A 65 -8.72 -1.61 0.25
CA PHE A 65 -8.16 -2.75 -0.46
C PHE A 65 -8.65 -2.77 -1.89
N SER A 66 -7.72 -2.96 -2.81
CA SER A 66 -7.95 -2.85 -4.24
C SER A 66 -7.26 -3.97 -5.00
N TYR A 67 -7.86 -4.34 -6.12
CA TYR A 67 -7.29 -5.22 -7.12
C TYR A 67 -7.40 -4.52 -8.48
N SER A 68 -6.26 -4.08 -9.01
CA SER A 68 -6.19 -3.28 -10.23
C SER A 68 -5.42 -4.03 -11.31
N GLU A 69 -5.93 -4.01 -12.54
CA GLU A 69 -5.16 -4.38 -13.71
C GLU A 69 -4.25 -3.22 -14.10
N LEU A 70 -3.00 -3.53 -14.44
CA LEU A 70 -1.98 -2.57 -14.86
C LEU A 70 -1.83 -2.58 -16.37
N SER A 71 -1.22 -1.52 -16.90
CA SER A 71 -1.07 -1.30 -18.34
C SER A 71 -0.24 -2.38 -19.07
N ASP A 72 0.60 -3.12 -18.35
CA ASP A 72 1.38 -4.25 -18.88
C ASP A 72 0.65 -5.61 -18.80
N GLY A 73 -0.63 -5.61 -18.39
CA GLY A 73 -1.44 -6.82 -18.18
C GLY A 73 -1.15 -7.56 -16.88
N SER A 74 -0.23 -7.04 -16.05
CA SER A 74 -0.04 -7.50 -14.68
C SER A 74 -1.16 -6.97 -13.76
N ARG A 75 -1.20 -7.42 -12.51
CA ARG A 75 -2.18 -6.93 -11.53
C ARG A 75 -1.51 -6.49 -10.25
N LEU A 76 -2.14 -5.53 -9.58
CA LEU A 76 -1.73 -5.03 -8.29
C LEU A 76 -2.83 -5.27 -7.27
N LEU A 77 -2.51 -6.02 -6.22
CA LEU A 77 -3.35 -6.17 -5.05
C LEU A 77 -2.79 -5.26 -3.96
N ALA A 78 -3.53 -4.26 -3.49
CA ALA A 78 -3.03 -3.33 -2.48
C ALA A 78 -3.95 -3.30 -1.27
N ARG A 79 -3.34 -3.14 -0.09
CA ARG A 79 -4.03 -2.80 1.15
C ARG A 79 -3.38 -1.56 1.75
N THR A 80 -4.19 -0.52 1.94
CA THR A 80 -3.74 0.76 2.47
C THR A 80 -4.49 1.10 3.75
N VAL A 81 -3.73 1.51 4.77
CA VAL A 81 -4.26 1.88 6.08
C VAL A 81 -3.79 3.28 6.47
N TYR A 82 -4.67 4.06 7.09
CA TYR A 82 -4.29 5.34 7.66
C TYR A 82 -3.44 5.13 8.92
N THR A 83 -2.36 5.89 9.05
CA THR A 83 -1.40 5.76 10.16
C THR A 83 -1.28 7.01 11.02
N GLY A 84 -2.05 8.07 10.70
CA GLY A 84 -2.08 9.30 11.50
C GLY A 84 -1.03 10.31 11.07
N ALA A 85 -0.14 10.67 11.99
CA ALA A 85 0.95 11.60 11.73
C ALA A 85 2.17 10.88 11.14
N ASP A 86 2.88 11.52 10.20
CA ASP A 86 4.17 11.03 9.72
C ASP A 86 5.32 11.37 10.69
N TYR A 87 6.54 11.01 10.30
CA TYR A 87 7.77 11.26 11.08
C TYR A 87 8.00 12.74 11.44
N SER A 88 7.38 13.67 10.71
CA SER A 88 7.47 15.11 10.96
C SER A 88 6.37 15.65 11.87
N GLY A 89 5.43 14.80 12.29
CA GLY A 89 4.23 15.17 13.03
C GLY A 89 3.08 15.69 12.13
N ARG A 90 3.25 15.65 10.80
CA ARG A 90 2.21 16.06 9.85
C ARG A 90 1.16 14.96 9.72
N TRP A 91 -0.08 15.31 9.99
CA TRP A 91 -1.24 14.43 9.84
C TRP A 91 -1.58 14.17 8.38
N GLY A 92 -2.07 12.97 8.08
CA GLY A 92 -2.37 12.54 6.72
C GLY A 92 -1.55 11.35 6.25
N ASN A 93 -0.77 10.72 7.13
CA ASN A 93 0.06 9.58 6.76
C ASN A 93 -0.77 8.31 6.56
N PHE A 94 -0.30 7.46 5.65
CA PHE A 94 -0.82 6.12 5.44
C PHE A 94 0.32 5.16 5.12
N HIS A 95 0.05 3.87 5.28
CA HIS A 95 0.91 2.79 4.81
C HIS A 95 0.15 1.94 3.80
N ALA A 96 0.69 1.84 2.59
CA ALA A 96 0.24 0.87 1.60
C ALA A 96 1.23 -0.29 1.53
N HIS A 97 0.72 -1.51 1.66
CA HIS A 97 1.41 -2.73 1.29
C HIS A 97 0.72 -3.30 0.05
N ALA A 98 1.46 -3.53 -1.02
CA ALA A 98 0.90 -4.11 -2.24
C ALA A 98 1.72 -5.29 -2.76
N VAL A 99 1.01 -6.16 -3.46
CA VAL A 99 1.51 -7.39 -4.07
C VAL A 99 1.29 -7.29 -5.58
N HIS A 100 2.38 -7.41 -6.32
CA HIS A 100 2.40 -7.46 -7.78
C HIS A 100 2.27 -8.89 -8.27
N LEU A 101 1.34 -9.10 -9.20
CA LEU A 101 1.12 -10.34 -9.92
C LEU A 101 1.49 -10.13 -11.38
N ALA A 102 2.62 -10.70 -11.82
CA ALA A 102 3.03 -10.66 -13.22
C ALA A 102 1.91 -11.13 -14.19
N PRO A 103 1.96 -10.76 -15.48
CA PRO A 103 0.94 -11.17 -16.44
C PRO A 103 0.71 -12.69 -16.42
N GLY A 104 -0.55 -13.10 -16.35
CA GLY A 104 -0.94 -14.52 -16.27
C GLY A 104 -0.68 -15.19 -14.91
N ARG A 105 -0.07 -14.52 -13.92
CA ARG A 105 0.02 -15.04 -12.56
C ARG A 105 -1.24 -14.81 -11.72
N GLN A 106 -1.45 -15.77 -10.83
CA GLN A 106 -2.52 -15.85 -9.84
C GLN A 106 -1.91 -15.93 -8.45
N LEU A 107 -2.73 -15.72 -7.43
CA LEU A 107 -2.34 -16.01 -6.06
C LEU A 107 -2.10 -17.52 -5.85
N PRO A 108 -1.34 -17.90 -4.80
CA PRO A 108 -1.11 -19.29 -4.44
C PRO A 108 -2.41 -20.08 -4.34
N ASP A 109 -2.34 -21.36 -4.69
CA ASP A 109 -3.45 -22.31 -4.63
C ASP A 109 -4.72 -21.89 -5.39
N GLY A 110 -4.59 -20.96 -6.35
CA GLY A 110 -5.71 -20.44 -7.12
C GLY A 110 -6.64 -19.53 -6.31
N ALA A 111 -6.15 -18.98 -5.19
CA ALA A 111 -6.94 -18.08 -4.35
C ALA A 111 -7.44 -16.86 -5.13
N LEU A 112 -8.67 -16.43 -4.83
CA LEU A 112 -9.24 -15.22 -5.42
C LEU A 112 -8.68 -13.98 -4.71
N PRO A 113 -8.48 -12.85 -5.40
CA PRO A 113 -7.95 -11.62 -4.77
C PRO A 113 -8.70 -11.22 -3.49
N VAL A 114 -10.04 -11.30 -3.51
CA VAL A 114 -10.88 -10.95 -2.36
C VAL A 114 -10.58 -11.78 -1.10
N SER A 115 -10.13 -13.03 -1.23
CA SER A 115 -9.82 -13.87 -0.07
C SER A 115 -8.60 -13.39 0.70
N ALA A 116 -7.79 -12.51 0.10
CA ALA A 116 -6.66 -11.91 0.79
C ALA A 116 -7.06 -10.71 1.67
N TRP A 117 -8.29 -10.18 1.60
CA TRP A 117 -8.68 -8.91 2.23
C TRP A 117 -8.27 -8.77 3.72
N GLU A 118 -8.51 -9.78 4.57
CA GLU A 118 -8.07 -9.82 5.98
C GLU A 118 -6.93 -10.80 6.25
N SER A 119 -6.15 -11.16 5.21
CA SER A 119 -5.01 -12.06 5.39
C SER A 119 -4.01 -11.47 6.40
N PRO A 120 -3.46 -12.28 7.33
CA PRO A 120 -2.46 -11.83 8.29
C PRO A 120 -1.13 -11.43 7.64
N GLY A 121 -0.94 -11.71 6.34
CA GLY A 121 0.25 -11.32 5.60
C GLY A 121 0.36 -9.82 5.27
N TRP A 122 -0.69 -9.02 5.52
CA TRP A 122 -0.63 -7.59 5.27
C TRP A 122 0.10 -6.83 6.38
N ALA A 123 1.20 -6.16 6.02
CA ALA A 123 1.84 -5.19 6.89
C ALA A 123 1.02 -3.88 6.99
N VAL A 124 1.20 -3.19 8.12
CA VAL A 124 0.64 -1.84 8.38
C VAL A 124 1.74 -0.79 8.60
N ALA A 125 3.00 -1.20 8.51
CA ALA A 125 4.19 -0.37 8.59
C ALA A 125 5.38 -1.09 7.90
N THR A 126 6.45 -0.36 7.62
CA THR A 126 7.77 -0.91 7.25
C THR A 126 8.75 -0.78 8.40
#